data_AF-A0A8S4GXZ4-F1
#
_entry.id   AF-A0A8S4GXZ4-F1
#
_cell.length_a   1.000
_cell.length_b   1.000
_cell.length_c   1.000
_cell.angle_alpha   90.00
_cell.angle_beta   90.00
_cell.angle_gamma   90.00
#
_symmetry.space_group_name_H-M   'P 1'
#
loop_
_entity.id
_entity.type
_entity.pdbx_description
1 polymer ?
#
loop_
_entity_poly.entity_id
_entity_poly.type
_entity_poly.pdbx_seq_one_letter_code
_entity_poly.pdbx_strand_id
1 'polypeptide(L)'
;MADFQAQREPLEKAIERALNKLAEIETAINDPQPGSKEELHHAIIGLQFNLQKMTTLRDLANRGETKTEVPVRLLRDLDEGWHPDAFTKNALQDAAKLNAQARDLSGRVRALQEALLRGAAKAMPEEVEEYLALDSERTDLRRAAQGAAEAQGQ
;
A
#
# COMPACT_ATOMS: atom_id res chain seq x y z
N MET A 1 -10.19 13.00 2.19
CA MET A 1 -10.59 12.01 3.22
C MET A 1 -12.11 11.84 3.27
N ALA A 2 -12.91 12.92 3.35
CA ALA A 2 -14.39 12.85 3.36
C ALA A 2 -14.99 12.14 2.13
N ASP A 3 -14.49 12.42 0.92
CA ASP A 3 -14.98 11.76 -0.31
C ASP A 3 -14.69 10.25 -0.36
N PHE A 4 -13.63 9.80 0.30
CA PHE A 4 -13.21 8.40 0.27
C PHE A 4 -14.09 7.52 1.16
N GLN A 5 -14.46 8.01 2.35
CA GLN A 5 -15.42 7.33 3.22
C GLN A 5 -16.83 7.34 2.61
N ALA A 6 -17.25 8.46 2.02
CA ALA A 6 -18.56 8.59 1.39
C ALA A 6 -18.77 7.60 0.21
N GLN A 7 -17.69 7.23 -0.50
CA GLN A 7 -17.74 6.25 -1.58
C GLN A 7 -17.74 4.78 -1.10
N ARG A 8 -17.19 4.50 0.09
CA ARG A 8 -17.04 3.14 0.64
C ARG A 8 -18.17 2.70 1.56
N GLU A 9 -18.76 3.63 2.32
CA GLU A 9 -19.88 3.34 3.21
C GLU A 9 -21.06 2.63 2.51
N PRO A 10 -21.46 2.99 1.27
CA PRO A 10 -22.51 2.25 0.57
C PRO A 10 -22.14 0.80 0.25
N LEU A 11 -20.85 0.53 -0.03
CA LEU A 11 -20.33 -0.81 -0.30
C LEU A 11 -20.30 -1.65 0.97
N GLU A 12 -19.86 -1.08 2.09
CA GLU A 12 -19.88 -1.72 3.41
C GLU A 12 -21.31 -2.13 3.81
N LYS A 13 -22.27 -1.20 3.70
CA LYS A 13 -23.69 -1.50 3.95
C LYS A 13 -24.24 -2.57 3.02
N ALA A 14 -23.76 -2.67 1.78
CA ALA A 14 -24.18 -3.70 0.85
C ALA A 14 -23.62 -5.09 1.24
N ILE A 15 -22.38 -5.15 1.72
CA ILE A 15 -21.75 -6.37 2.27
C ILE A 15 -22.52 -6.85 3.51
N GLU A 16 -22.80 -5.97 4.47
CA GLU A 16 -23.56 -6.32 5.67
C GLU A 16 -24.94 -6.90 5.34
N ARG A 17 -25.65 -6.29 4.39
CA ARG A 17 -26.95 -6.79 3.93
C ARG A 17 -26.86 -8.16 3.27
N ALA A 18 -25.79 -8.43 2.52
CA ALA A 18 -25.56 -9.74 1.92
C ALA A 18 -25.29 -10.81 2.98
N LEU A 19 -24.48 -10.49 4.00
CA LEU A 19 -24.21 -11.37 5.14
C LEU A 19 -25.49 -11.69 5.93
N ASN A 20 -26.32 -10.67 6.20
CA ASN A 20 -27.60 -10.89 6.88
C ASN A 20 -28.54 -11.79 6.06
N LYS A 21 -28.56 -11.65 4.73
CA LYS A 21 -29.35 -12.54 3.87
C LYS A 21 -28.83 -13.97 3.86
N LEU A 22 -27.52 -14.19 3.96
CA LEU A 22 -26.95 -15.53 4.14
C LEU A 22 -27.41 -16.16 5.46
N ALA A 23 -27.42 -15.38 6.56
CA ALA A 23 -27.90 -15.87 7.85
C ALA A 23 -29.41 -16.19 7.84
N GLU A 24 -30.22 -15.39 7.16
CA GLU A 24 -31.66 -15.68 6.94
C GLU A 24 -31.86 -16.99 6.16
N ILE A 25 -31.08 -17.21 5.10
CA ILE A 25 -31.10 -18.45 4.31
C ILE A 25 -30.71 -19.66 5.17
N GLU A 26 -29.64 -19.54 5.95
CA GLU A 26 -29.19 -20.59 6.86
C GLU A 26 -30.29 -20.96 7.88
N THR A 27 -30.94 -19.95 8.45
CA THR A 27 -32.05 -20.16 9.40
C THR A 27 -33.23 -20.88 8.75
N ALA A 28 -33.66 -20.43 7.56
CA ALA A 28 -34.78 -21.02 6.84
C ALA A 28 -34.51 -22.46 6.37
N ILE A 29 -33.24 -22.82 6.12
CA ILE A 29 -32.83 -24.20 5.79
C ILE A 29 -32.82 -25.08 7.04
N ASN A 30 -32.32 -24.56 8.16
CA ASN A 30 -32.15 -25.34 9.39
C ASN A 30 -33.45 -25.54 10.18
N ASP A 31 -34.44 -24.64 10.04
CA ASP A 31 -35.75 -24.75 10.70
C ASP A 31 -36.90 -24.47 9.69
N PRO A 32 -37.28 -25.47 8.88
CA PRO A 32 -38.31 -25.29 7.86
C PRO A 32 -39.72 -25.22 8.50
N GLN A 33 -40.33 -24.04 8.42
CA GLN A 33 -41.70 -23.75 8.80
C GLN A 33 -42.65 -23.76 7.58
N PRO A 34 -43.98 -23.85 7.77
CA PRO A 34 -44.95 -23.66 6.69
C PRO A 34 -44.79 -22.25 6.07
N GLY A 35 -44.42 -22.17 4.79
CA GLY A 35 -44.10 -20.90 4.10
C GLY A 35 -42.60 -20.61 3.94
N SER A 36 -41.72 -21.43 4.54
CA SER A 36 -40.26 -21.23 4.44
C SER A 36 -39.72 -21.37 3.02
N LYS A 37 -40.46 -22.00 2.09
CA LYS A 37 -40.07 -22.07 0.69
C LYS A 37 -40.13 -20.69 0.02
N GLU A 38 -41.21 -19.96 0.24
CA GLU A 38 -41.39 -18.59 -0.25
C GLU A 38 -40.39 -17.64 0.42
N GLU A 39 -40.16 -17.77 1.73
CA GLU A 39 -39.17 -16.99 2.48
C GLU A 39 -37.74 -17.24 1.97
N LEU A 40 -37.35 -18.50 1.79
CA LEU A 40 -36.06 -18.89 1.23
C LEU A 40 -35.88 -18.33 -0.17
N HIS A 41 -36.91 -18.42 -1.02
CA HIS A 41 -36.89 -17.86 -2.36
C HIS A 41 -36.70 -16.34 -2.35
N HIS A 42 -37.42 -15.62 -1.47
CA HIS A 42 -37.23 -14.18 -1.29
C HIS A 42 -35.83 -13.83 -0.76
N ALA A 43 -35.29 -14.62 0.17
CA ALA A 43 -33.96 -14.39 0.72
C ALA A 43 -32.86 -14.61 -0.32
N ILE A 44 -32.97 -15.65 -1.16
CA ILE A 44 -32.04 -15.92 -2.28
C ILE A 44 -32.08 -14.79 -3.32
N ILE A 45 -33.28 -14.34 -3.72
CA ILE A 45 -33.41 -13.20 -4.65
C ILE A 45 -32.79 -11.94 -4.04
N GLY A 46 -33.04 -11.69 -2.75
CA GLY A 46 -32.46 -10.56 -2.02
C GLY A 46 -30.94 -10.62 -1.96
N LEU A 47 -30.37 -11.81 -1.75
CA LEU A 47 -28.92 -12.03 -1.78
C LEU A 47 -28.35 -11.74 -3.18
N GLN A 48 -28.97 -12.29 -4.23
CA GLN A 48 -28.55 -12.05 -5.62
C GLN A 48 -28.53 -10.54 -5.94
N PHE A 49 -29.58 -9.82 -5.55
CA PHE A 49 -29.66 -8.37 -5.73
C PHE A 49 -28.53 -7.64 -5.00
N ASN A 50 -28.24 -8.01 -3.74
CA ASN A 50 -27.17 -7.40 -2.97
C ASN A 50 -25.79 -7.67 -3.59
N LEU A 51 -25.52 -8.89 -4.07
CA LEU A 51 -24.26 -9.24 -4.74
C LEU A 51 -24.05 -8.45 -6.05
N GLN A 52 -25.11 -8.27 -6.85
CA GLN A 52 -25.07 -7.42 -8.04
C GLN A 52 -24.76 -5.97 -7.66
N LYS A 53 -25.46 -5.44 -6.66
CA LYS A 53 -25.24 -4.09 -6.15
C LYS A 53 -23.82 -3.88 -5.63
N MET A 54 -23.26 -4.84 -4.91
CA MET A 54 -21.86 -4.81 -4.44
C MET A 54 -20.88 -4.70 -5.61
N THR A 55 -21.12 -5.44 -6.70
CA THR A 55 -20.29 -5.40 -7.90
C THR A 55 -20.31 -4.00 -8.53
N THR A 56 -21.49 -3.41 -8.68
CA THR A 56 -21.63 -2.04 -9.21
C THR A 56 -20.97 -0.99 -8.32
N LEU A 57 -21.15 -1.08 -7.00
CA LEU A 57 -20.57 -0.15 -6.03
C LEU A 57 -19.05 -0.28 -5.97
N ARG A 58 -18.51 -1.50 -6.04
CA ARG A 58 -17.07 -1.74 -6.16
C ARG A 58 -16.51 -1.07 -7.41
N ASP A 59 -17.18 -1.25 -8.55
CA ASP A 59 -16.71 -0.66 -9.82
C ASP A 59 -16.78 0.87 -9.78
N LEU A 60 -17.82 1.44 -9.15
CA LEU A 60 -17.93 2.89 -8.92
C LEU A 60 -16.83 3.41 -7.99
N ALA A 61 -16.56 2.73 -6.87
CA ALA A 61 -15.48 3.08 -5.93
C ALA A 61 -14.08 2.99 -6.57
N ASN A 62 -13.95 2.23 -7.66
CA ASN A 62 -12.70 2.07 -8.41
C ASN A 62 -12.64 2.94 -9.68
N ARG A 63 -13.66 3.75 -9.99
CA ARG A 63 -13.66 4.70 -11.12
C ARG A 63 -13.10 6.04 -10.64
N GLY A 64 -11.82 6.29 -10.89
CA GLY A 64 -11.14 7.56 -10.58
C GLY A 64 -9.63 7.40 -10.47
N GLU A 65 -8.93 8.48 -10.08
CA GLU A 65 -7.47 8.47 -9.82
C GLU A 65 -7.10 7.63 -8.58
N THR A 66 -8.07 7.29 -7.74
CA THR A 66 -7.89 6.53 -6.50
C THR A 66 -8.21 5.04 -6.69
N LYS A 67 -7.61 4.41 -7.70
CA LYS A 67 -7.64 2.95 -7.83
C LYS A 67 -6.97 2.35 -6.59
N THR A 68 -7.76 1.74 -5.70
CA THR A 68 -7.21 1.09 -4.51
C THR A 68 -6.58 -0.22 -4.93
N GLU A 69 -5.25 -0.32 -4.85
CA GLU A 69 -4.55 -1.58 -5.03
C GLU A 69 -4.41 -2.28 -3.68
N VAL A 70 -4.90 -3.52 -3.61
CA VAL A 70 -4.81 -4.36 -2.42
C VAL A 70 -3.58 -5.26 -2.57
N PRO A 71 -2.60 -5.18 -1.65
CA PRO A 71 -1.42 -6.04 -1.72
C PRO A 71 -1.81 -7.52 -1.63
N VAL A 72 -1.21 -8.38 -2.47
CA VAL A 72 -1.48 -9.83 -2.47
C VAL A 72 -1.22 -10.46 -1.10
N ARG A 73 -0.19 -9.99 -0.38
CA ARG A 73 0.10 -10.44 0.98
C ARG A 73 -1.03 -10.14 1.96
N LEU A 74 -1.68 -8.98 1.83
CA LEU A 74 -2.84 -8.65 2.68
C LEU A 74 -4.02 -9.58 2.41
N LEU A 75 -4.26 -9.97 1.15
CA LEU A 75 -5.30 -10.96 0.83
C LEU A 75 -5.00 -12.31 1.47
N ARG A 76 -3.74 -12.77 1.39
CA ARG A 76 -3.32 -14.01 2.03
C ARG A 76 -3.47 -13.96 3.55
N ASP A 77 -3.07 -12.85 4.17
CA ASP A 77 -3.20 -12.65 5.62
C ASP A 77 -4.69 -12.74 6.03
N LEU A 78 -5.61 -12.16 5.23
CA LEU A 78 -7.06 -12.27 5.46
C LEU A 78 -7.57 -13.71 5.30
N ASP A 79 -7.12 -14.44 4.26
CA ASP A 79 -7.49 -15.85 4.05
C ASP A 79 -7.04 -16.75 5.20
N GLU A 80 -5.89 -16.43 5.81
CA GLU A 80 -5.35 -17.13 6.98
C GLU A 80 -5.98 -16.65 8.32
N GLY A 81 -6.91 -15.68 8.28
CA GLY A 81 -7.62 -15.17 9.45
C GLY A 81 -6.87 -14.12 10.27
N TRP A 82 -5.80 -13.53 9.73
CA TRP A 82 -5.06 -12.46 10.38
C TRP A 82 -5.78 -11.11 10.28
N HIS A 83 -5.57 -10.28 11.29
CA HIS A 83 -6.13 -8.93 11.31
C HIS A 83 -5.38 -8.00 10.33
N PRO A 84 -6.08 -7.26 9.44
CA PRO A 84 -5.45 -6.41 8.42
C PRO A 84 -4.57 -5.29 9.00
N ASP A 85 -4.88 -4.80 10.21
CA ASP A 85 -4.02 -3.80 10.87
C ASP A 85 -2.62 -4.32 11.21
N ALA A 86 -2.49 -5.64 11.43
CA ALA A 86 -1.19 -6.25 11.66
C ALA A 86 -0.30 -6.13 10.42
N PHE A 87 -0.87 -6.30 9.22
CA PHE A 87 -0.16 -6.08 7.96
C PHE A 87 0.34 -4.63 7.87
N THR A 88 -0.53 -3.64 8.11
CA THR A 88 -0.18 -2.21 8.03
C THR A 88 0.94 -1.87 9.02
N LYS A 89 0.83 -2.36 10.25
CA LYS A 89 1.85 -2.17 11.29
C LYS A 89 3.19 -2.80 10.88
N ASN A 90 3.18 -4.02 10.38
CA ASN A 90 4.37 -4.72 9.94
C ASN A 90 5.03 -4.00 8.75
N ALA A 91 4.24 -3.56 7.76
CA ALA A 91 4.75 -2.82 6.61
C ALA A 91 5.47 -1.52 7.04
N LEU A 92 4.88 -0.77 7.97
CA LEU A 92 5.51 0.43 8.53
C LEU A 92 6.80 0.11 9.30
N GLN A 93 6.79 -0.95 10.10
CA GLN A 93 7.98 -1.38 10.85
C GLN A 93 9.10 -1.86 9.92
N ASP A 94 8.77 -2.59 8.87
CA ASP A 94 9.74 -3.09 7.90
C ASP A 94 10.32 -1.94 7.08
N ALA A 95 9.50 -0.97 6.66
CA ALA A 95 9.97 0.24 6.01
C ALA A 95 10.93 1.04 6.92
N ALA A 96 10.61 1.19 8.20
CA ALA A 96 11.48 1.85 9.17
C ALA A 96 12.82 1.11 9.34
N LYS A 97 12.79 -0.23 9.43
CA LYS A 97 14.00 -1.06 9.51
C LYS A 97 14.88 -0.92 8.26
N LEU A 98 14.28 -1.01 7.07
CA LEU A 98 14.99 -0.88 5.80
C LEU A 98 15.62 0.51 5.66
N ASN A 99 14.91 1.57 6.05
CA ASN A 99 15.45 2.93 6.06
C ASN A 99 16.64 3.08 7.01
N ALA A 100 16.55 2.51 8.22
CA ALA A 100 17.65 2.51 9.18
C ALA A 100 18.87 1.75 8.63
N GLN A 101 18.66 0.58 8.02
CA GLN A 101 19.71 -0.23 7.39
C GLN A 101 20.37 0.51 6.22
N ALA A 102 19.59 1.12 5.34
CA ALA A 102 20.10 1.89 4.21
C ALA A 102 20.94 3.09 4.69
N ARG A 103 20.50 3.79 5.74
CA ARG A 103 21.24 4.90 6.34
C ARG A 103 22.56 4.44 6.95
N ASP A 104 22.56 3.33 7.70
CA ASP A 104 23.77 2.75 8.29
C ASP A 104 24.75 2.30 7.20
N LEU A 105 24.28 1.57 6.18
CA LEU A 105 25.10 1.14 5.06
C LEU A 105 25.72 2.33 4.33
N SER A 106 24.93 3.37 4.05
CA SER A 106 25.44 4.60 3.43
C SER A 106 26.54 5.26 4.27
N GLY A 107 26.36 5.31 5.60
CA GLY A 107 27.38 5.81 6.53
C GLY A 107 28.67 4.99 6.49
N ARG A 108 28.57 3.65 6.49
CA ARG A 108 29.73 2.75 6.40
C ARG A 108 30.47 2.89 5.07
N VAL A 109 29.75 3.01 3.96
CA VAL A 109 30.35 3.22 2.63
C VAL A 109 31.10 4.55 2.58
N ARG A 110 30.53 5.63 3.13
CA ARG A 110 31.24 6.92 3.24
C ARG A 110 32.50 6.81 4.11
N ALA A 111 32.40 6.18 5.27
CA ALA A 111 33.57 5.99 6.15
C ALA A 111 34.68 5.17 5.47
N LEU A 112 34.32 4.15 4.69
CA LEU A 112 35.27 3.38 3.88
C LEU A 112 35.90 4.25 2.79
N GLN A 113 35.10 5.02 2.07
CA GLN A 113 35.60 5.95 1.05
C GLN A 113 36.60 6.95 1.64
N GLU A 114 36.28 7.57 2.78
CA GLU A 114 37.18 8.49 3.47
C GLU A 114 38.48 7.80 3.91
N ALA A 115 38.41 6.57 4.43
CA ALA A 115 39.59 5.81 4.83
C ALA A 115 40.49 5.48 3.64
N LEU A 116 39.90 5.09 2.50
CA LEU A 116 40.62 4.85 1.25
C LEU A 116 41.28 6.13 0.74
N LEU A 117 40.55 7.25 0.72
CA LEU A 117 41.10 8.55 0.30
C LEU A 117 42.25 9.00 1.20
N ARG A 118 42.14 8.84 2.53
CA ARG A 118 43.24 9.12 3.46
C ARG A 118 44.48 8.24 3.22
N GLY A 119 44.27 6.98 2.85
CA GLY A 119 45.36 6.07 2.48
C GLY A 119 46.01 6.45 1.16
N ALA A 120 45.19 6.72 0.14
CA ALA A 120 45.64 7.13 -1.19
C ALA A 120 46.37 8.48 -1.16
N ALA A 121 45.89 9.47 -0.40
CA ALA A 121 46.51 10.79 -0.30
C ALA A 121 47.94 10.75 0.26
N LYS A 122 48.30 9.70 1.01
CA LYS A 122 49.67 9.49 1.49
C LYS A 122 50.59 8.88 0.44
N ALA A 123 50.05 8.12 -0.51
CA ALA A 123 50.81 7.40 -1.52
C ALA A 123 50.85 8.14 -2.87
N MET A 124 49.76 8.82 -3.22
CA MET A 124 49.46 9.43 -4.52
C MET A 124 48.63 10.72 -4.29
N PRO A 125 49.26 11.80 -3.80
CA PRO A 125 48.55 13.02 -3.42
C PRO A 125 47.97 13.80 -4.60
N GLU A 126 48.68 13.85 -5.74
CA GLU A 126 48.26 14.62 -6.92
C GLU A 126 47.01 14.01 -7.57
N GLU A 127 46.96 12.68 -7.68
CA GLU A 127 45.81 11.95 -8.24
C GLU A 127 44.57 12.05 -7.34
N VAL A 128 44.75 12.14 -6.02
CA VAL A 128 43.64 12.35 -5.09
C VAL A 128 43.08 13.77 -5.18
N GLU A 129 43.94 14.76 -5.39
CA GLU A 129 43.52 16.15 -5.59
C GLU A 129 42.69 16.30 -6.87
N GLU A 130 43.13 15.66 -7.97
CA GLU A 130 42.37 15.62 -9.23
C GLU A 130 41.02 14.88 -9.07
N TYR A 131 40.99 13.76 -8.34
CA TYR A 131 39.75 13.04 -8.04
C TYR A 131 38.75 13.88 -7.23
N LEU A 132 39.22 14.60 -6.20
CA LEU A 132 38.37 15.45 -5.37
C LEU A 132 37.81 16.65 -6.15
N ALA A 133 38.60 17.22 -7.06
CA ALA A 133 38.15 18.27 -7.97
C ALA A 133 36.98 17.77 -8.84
N LEU A 134 37.12 16.58 -9.45
CA LEU A 134 36.06 15.97 -10.27
C LEU A 134 34.78 15.64 -9.48
N ASP A 135 34.91 15.19 -8.23
CA ASP A 135 33.75 14.88 -7.38
C ASP A 135 32.99 16.15 -6.95
N SER A 136 33.73 17.25 -6.69
CA SER A 136 33.14 18.55 -6.38
C SER A 136 32.33 19.12 -7.55
N GLU A 137 32.88 19.06 -8.76
CA GLU A 137 32.19 19.50 -9.99
C GLU A 137 30.91 18.69 -10.27
N ARG A 138 30.96 17.35 -10.09
CA ARG A 138 29.77 16.51 -10.23
C ARG A 138 28.69 16.82 -9.18
N THR A 139 29.10 17.19 -7.98
CA THR A 139 28.18 17.52 -6.89
C THR A 139 27.46 18.85 -7.17
N ASP A 140 28.19 19.84 -7.69
CA ASP A 140 27.62 21.14 -8.03
C ASP A 140 26.71 21.08 -9.26
N LEU A 141 27.06 20.29 -10.27
CA LEU A 141 26.20 20.01 -11.43
C LEU A 141 24.87 19.35 -11.02
N ARG A 142 24.90 18.42 -10.05
CA ARG A 142 23.67 17.79 -9.53
C ARG A 142 22.78 18.77 -8.78
N ARG A 143 23.37 19.67 -7.97
CA ARG A 143 22.61 20.71 -7.26
C ARG A 143 21.99 21.72 -8.24
N ALA A 144 22.72 22.13 -9.27
CA ALA A 144 22.21 23.01 -10.30
C ALA A 144 21.04 22.37 -11.07
N ALA A 145 21.13 21.07 -11.40
CA ALA A 145 20.04 20.34 -12.05
C ALA A 145 18.80 20.16 -11.15
N GLN A 146 18.99 19.96 -9.84
CA GLN A 146 17.88 19.86 -8.87
C GLN A 146 17.19 21.21 -8.66
N GLY A 147 17.94 22.32 -8.54
CA GLY A 147 17.36 23.66 -8.44
C GLY A 147 16.63 24.11 -9.72
N ALA A 148 17.10 23.68 -10.90
CA ALA A 148 16.41 23.93 -12.17
C ALA A 148 15.10 23.16 -12.31
N ALA A 149 15.02 21.93 -11.78
CA ALA A 149 13.80 21.12 -11.79
C ALA A 149 12.72 21.68 -10.84
N GLU A 150 13.12 22.26 -9.71
CA GLU A 150 12.19 22.92 -8.77
C GLU A 150 11.66 24.27 -9.32
N ALA A 151 12.43 24.97 -10.14
CA ALA A 151 12.02 26.25 -10.76
C ALA A 151 11.08 26.08 -11.98
N GLN A 152 11.04 24.90 -12.61
CA GLN A 152 10.18 24.60 -13.76
C GLN A 152 8.85 23.92 -13.38
N GLY A 153 8.68 23.58 -12.10
CA GLY A 153 7.47 22.95 -11.56
C GLY A 153 6.52 23.90 -10.81
N GLN A 154 6.72 25.22 -10.89
CA GLN A 154 5.82 26.25 -10.35
C GLN A 154 4.99 26.92 -11.43
#